data_AF-I9DJ48-F1
#
_entry.id   AF-I9DJ48-F1
#
_cell.length_a   1.000
_cell.length_b   1.000
_cell.length_c   1.000
_cell.angle_alpha   90.00
_cell.angle_beta   90.00
_cell.angle_gamma   90.00
#
_symmetry.space_group_name_H-M   'P 1'
#
loop_
_entity.id
_entity.type
_entity.pdbx_description
1 polymer ?
#
loop_
_entity_poly.entity_id
_entity_poly.type
_entity_poly.pdbx_seq_one_letter_code
_entity_poly.pdbx_strand_id
1 'polypeptide(L)'
;MALFDSAIALLQHILTFFYDMTASIGIPNYGIAIILVTLIIKLLLYPLTVKQVKGMKAMQDLQPKMKELQEKYKGNPEKLNKEMALLYKESGVNPLSGCLPLLVQMPILMGIFFAIRDYQYAQIPSFLWIANLSHPDPLYILPVLSAATTYVQQKQTSSDMNQQAKMMMTFMPLFIGYISITFPAGLVLYWVMSNAFQIAQQWWMYRGEAQK
;
A
#
# COMPACT_ATOMS: atom_id res chain seq x y z
N MET A 1 -7.85 21.69 7.01
CA MET A 1 -6.51 22.24 6.72
C MET A 1 -5.64 22.10 7.96
N ALA A 2 -5.92 22.81 9.06
CA ALA A 2 -5.13 22.75 10.31
C ALA A 2 -4.77 21.34 10.84
N LEU A 3 -5.72 20.38 10.85
CA LEU A 3 -5.44 18.99 11.27
C LEU A 3 -4.47 18.27 10.34
N PHE A 4 -4.56 18.52 9.03
CA PHE A 4 -3.68 17.91 8.04
C PHE A 4 -2.27 18.50 8.13
N ASP A 5 -2.17 19.81 8.32
CA ASP A 5 -0.90 20.52 8.53
C ASP A 5 -0.22 20.04 9.83
N SER A 6 -1.01 19.83 10.88
CA SER A 6 -0.53 19.25 12.14
C SER A 6 -0.03 17.82 11.96
N ALA A 7 -0.69 17.01 11.13
CA ALA A 7 -0.24 15.66 10.82
C ALA A 7 1.08 15.67 10.03
N ILE A 8 1.24 16.59 9.07
CA ILE A 8 2.49 16.78 8.34
C ILE A 8 3.62 17.17 9.30
N ALA A 9 3.39 18.17 10.16
CA ALA A 9 4.38 18.59 11.16
C ALA A 9 4.78 17.44 12.09
N LEU A 10 3.81 16.64 12.55
CA LEU A 10 4.08 15.46 13.35
C LEU A 10 4.95 14.45 12.60
N LEU A 11 4.65 14.16 11.32
CA LEU A 11 5.47 13.27 10.50
C LEU A 11 6.91 13.79 10.35
N GLN A 12 7.08 15.10 10.16
CA GLN A 12 8.40 15.72 10.10
C GLN A 12 9.15 15.61 11.42
N HIS A 13 8.48 15.81 12.57
CA HIS A 13 9.09 15.60 13.89
C HIS A 13 9.51 14.15 14.11
N ILE A 14 8.69 13.18 13.71
CA ILE A 14 9.03 11.75 13.80
C ILE A 14 10.22 11.43 12.90
N LEU A 15 10.27 12.02 11.69
CA LEU A 15 11.42 11.86 10.78
C LEU A 15 12.70 12.42 11.40
N THR A 16 12.66 13.63 11.96
CA THR A 16 13.80 14.24 12.67
C THR A 16 14.23 13.38 13.85
N PHE A 17 13.29 12.89 14.66
CA PHE A 17 13.59 12.01 15.78
C PHE A 17 14.35 10.75 15.33
N PHE A 18 13.89 10.07 14.28
CA PHE A 18 14.60 8.88 13.78
C PHE A 18 15.94 9.24 13.12
N TYR A 19 16.04 10.39 12.45
CA TYR A 19 17.31 10.86 11.93
C TYR A 19 18.33 11.11 13.05
N ASP A 20 17.94 11.84 14.11
CA ASP A 20 18.80 12.10 15.27
C ASP A 20 19.22 10.81 15.96
N MET A 21 18.32 9.82 16.02
CA MET A 21 18.63 8.49 16.52
C MET A 21 19.71 7.80 15.67
N THR A 22 19.61 7.86 14.33
CA THR A 22 20.66 7.30 13.44
C THR A 22 21.99 8.07 13.58
N ALA A 23 21.94 9.38 13.76
CA ALA A 23 23.11 10.22 13.98
C ALA A 23 23.79 9.91 15.31
N SER A 24 23.02 9.65 16.38
CA SER A 24 23.56 9.29 17.70
C SER A 24 24.34 7.98 17.73
N ILE A 25 24.04 7.07 16.79
CA ILE A 25 24.74 5.78 16.61
C ILE A 25 25.93 5.94 15.63
N GLY A 26 26.18 7.17 15.14
CA GLY A 26 27.29 7.50 14.24
C GLY A 26 27.01 7.28 12.75
N ILE A 27 25.76 7.00 12.37
CA ILE A 27 25.37 6.72 10.97
C ILE A 27 24.20 7.64 10.59
N PRO A 28 24.40 8.97 10.48
CA PRO A 28 23.31 9.90 10.18
C PRO A 28 22.74 9.61 8.79
N ASN A 29 21.48 9.12 8.73
CA ASN A 29 20.92 8.59 7.48
C ASN A 29 19.40 8.79 7.37
N TYR A 30 18.99 9.67 6.45
CA TYR A 30 17.58 9.96 6.20
C TYR A 30 16.82 8.78 5.56
N GLY A 31 17.47 7.93 4.77
CA GLY A 31 16.82 6.75 4.21
C GLY A 31 16.43 5.72 5.27
N ILE A 32 17.32 5.47 6.24
CA ILE A 32 17.02 4.65 7.42
C ILE A 32 15.90 5.29 8.24
N ALA A 33 15.95 6.61 8.45
CA ALA A 33 14.90 7.33 9.16
C ALA A 33 13.52 7.15 8.48
N ILE A 34 13.44 7.27 7.15
CA ILE A 34 12.20 7.01 6.39
C ILE A 34 11.72 5.55 6.55
N ILE A 35 12.63 4.58 6.54
CA ILE A 35 12.29 3.17 6.80
C ILE A 35 11.66 3.00 8.19
N LEU A 36 12.25 3.61 9.22
CA LEU A 36 11.74 3.56 10.59
C LEU A 36 10.38 4.28 10.74
N VAL A 37 10.20 5.44 10.10
CA VAL A 37 8.90 6.13 9.98
C VAL A 37 7.86 5.20 9.36
N THR A 38 8.23 4.47 8.30
CA THR A 38 7.33 3.52 7.64
C THR A 38 6.90 2.41 8.59
N LEU A 39 7.84 1.84 9.34
CA LEU A 39 7.56 0.77 10.30
C LEU A 39 6.64 1.23 11.42
N ILE A 40 6.87 2.42 12.00
CA ILE A 40 5.99 2.92 13.07
C ILE A 40 4.57 3.19 12.56
N ILE A 41 4.43 3.76 11.36
CA ILE A 41 3.11 3.96 10.74
C ILE A 41 2.41 2.62 10.53
N LYS A 42 3.13 1.60 10.01
CA LYS A 42 2.57 0.27 9.81
C LYS A 42 2.18 -0.43 11.10
N LEU A 43 2.95 -0.24 12.19
CA LEU A 43 2.61 -0.76 13.51
C LEU A 43 1.35 -0.08 14.07
N LEU A 44 1.24 1.25 13.95
CA LEU A 44 0.05 1.99 14.37
C LEU A 44 -1.20 1.58 13.59
N LEU A 45 -1.05 1.35 12.29
CA LEU A 45 -2.15 0.93 11.41
C LEU A 45 -2.39 -0.58 11.41
N TYR A 46 -1.56 -1.37 12.09
CA TYR A 46 -1.65 -2.83 12.12
C TYR A 46 -3.06 -3.38 12.39
N PRO A 47 -3.81 -2.95 13.44
CA PRO A 47 -5.14 -3.49 13.70
C PRO A 47 -6.14 -3.18 12.58
N LEU A 48 -6.01 -2.01 11.94
CA LEU A 48 -6.81 -1.63 10.78
C LEU A 48 -6.46 -2.52 9.58
N THR A 49 -5.16 -2.70 9.30
CA THR A 49 -4.68 -3.54 8.22
C THR A 49 -5.11 -5.00 8.39
N VAL A 50 -5.09 -5.55 9.61
CA VAL A 50 -5.61 -6.90 9.88
C VAL A 50 -7.08 -7.02 9.51
N LYS A 51 -7.92 -6.04 9.86
CA LYS A 51 -9.34 -6.03 9.46
C LYS A 51 -9.51 -5.94 7.94
N GLN A 52 -8.69 -5.11 7.27
CA GLN A 52 -8.70 -4.98 5.81
C GLN A 52 -8.35 -6.32 5.13
N VAL A 53 -7.25 -6.96 5.53
CA VAL A 53 -6.79 -8.23 4.95
C VAL A 53 -7.84 -9.33 5.15
N LYS A 54 -8.45 -9.43 6.34
CA LYS A 54 -9.53 -10.40 6.60
C LYS A 54 -10.74 -10.17 5.71
N GLY A 55 -11.16 -8.91 5.52
CA GLY A 55 -12.27 -8.57 4.62
C GLY A 55 -11.97 -8.91 3.17
N MET A 56 -10.73 -8.66 2.72
CA MET A 56 -10.29 -9.04 1.37
C MET A 56 -10.28 -10.56 1.20
N LYS A 57 -9.78 -11.31 2.20
CA LYS A 57 -9.78 -12.78 2.19
C LYS A 57 -11.20 -13.37 2.09
N ALA A 58 -12.14 -12.86 2.89
CA ALA A 58 -13.54 -13.29 2.81
C ALA A 58 -14.16 -13.05 1.42
N MET A 59 -13.78 -11.95 0.74
CA MET A 59 -14.15 -11.71 -0.66
C MET A 59 -13.50 -12.72 -1.62
N GLN A 60 -12.26 -13.14 -1.36
CA GLN A 60 -11.61 -14.19 -2.15
C GLN A 60 -12.34 -15.52 -2.02
N ASP A 61 -12.75 -15.89 -0.80
CA ASP A 61 -13.40 -17.16 -0.52
C ASP A 61 -14.81 -17.25 -1.14
N LEU A 62 -15.46 -16.11 -1.39
CA LEU A 62 -16.73 -16.04 -2.13
C LEU A 62 -16.58 -16.15 -3.66
N GLN A 63 -15.36 -16.07 -4.20
CA GLN A 63 -15.16 -16.05 -5.66
C GLN A 63 -15.76 -17.24 -6.41
N PRO A 64 -15.65 -18.49 -5.95
CA PRO A 64 -16.23 -19.62 -6.66
C PRO A 64 -17.75 -19.44 -6.87
N LYS A 65 -18.46 -19.02 -5.82
CA LYS A 65 -19.91 -18.76 -5.87
C LYS A 65 -20.24 -17.57 -6.77
N MET A 66 -19.42 -16.52 -6.75
CA MET A 66 -19.58 -15.38 -7.65
C MET A 66 -19.42 -15.78 -9.12
N LYS A 67 -18.47 -16.67 -9.44
CA LYS A 67 -18.30 -17.22 -10.79
C LYS A 67 -19.49 -18.06 -11.21
N GLU A 68 -19.97 -18.94 -10.33
CA GLU A 68 -21.17 -19.75 -10.60
C GLU A 68 -22.40 -18.86 -10.91
N LEU A 69 -22.62 -17.78 -10.14
CA LEU A 69 -23.70 -16.83 -10.41
C LEU A 69 -23.52 -16.11 -11.76
N GLN A 70 -22.29 -15.67 -12.06
CA GLN A 70 -21.97 -15.04 -13.34
C GLN A 70 -22.26 -15.98 -14.51
N GLU A 71 -21.94 -17.27 -14.38
CA GLU A 71 -22.21 -18.29 -15.38
C GLU A 71 -23.70 -18.62 -15.52
N LYS A 72 -24.40 -18.79 -14.39
CA LYS A 72 -25.83 -19.11 -14.34
C LYS A 72 -26.71 -18.01 -14.93
N TYR A 73 -26.32 -16.75 -14.76
CA TYR A 73 -27.07 -15.59 -15.24
C TYR A 73 -26.38 -14.87 -16.41
N LYS A 74 -25.55 -15.57 -17.19
CA LYS A 74 -25.01 -15.07 -18.47
C LYS A 74 -26.18 -14.56 -19.34
N GLY A 75 -26.17 -13.28 -19.66
CA GLY A 75 -27.22 -12.63 -20.46
C GLY A 75 -28.37 -12.00 -19.68
N ASN A 76 -28.38 -12.08 -18.34
CA ASN A 76 -29.35 -11.37 -17.49
C ASN A 76 -28.63 -10.54 -16.39
N PRO A 77 -28.12 -9.34 -16.74
CA PRO A 77 -27.35 -8.50 -15.82
C PRO A 77 -28.14 -8.05 -14.58
N GLU A 78 -29.45 -7.82 -14.74
CA GLU A 78 -30.31 -7.38 -13.65
C GLU A 78 -30.44 -8.47 -12.59
N LYS A 79 -30.73 -9.71 -13.01
CA LYS A 79 -30.80 -10.86 -12.11
C LYS A 79 -29.45 -11.18 -11.49
N LEU A 80 -28.37 -11.09 -12.28
CA LEU A 80 -27.00 -11.26 -11.76
C LEU A 80 -26.71 -10.26 -10.63
N ASN A 81 -26.97 -8.97 -10.83
CA ASN A 81 -26.70 -7.95 -9.82
C ASN A 81 -27.49 -8.18 -8.53
N LYS A 82 -28.76 -8.58 -8.66
CA LYS A 82 -29.62 -8.91 -7.50
C LYS A 82 -29.08 -10.09 -6.71
N GLU A 83 -28.72 -11.17 -7.38
CA GLU A 83 -28.23 -12.41 -6.76
C GLU A 83 -26.84 -12.21 -6.15
N MET A 84 -25.98 -11.43 -6.80
CA MET A 84 -24.68 -11.03 -6.26
C MET A 84 -24.84 -10.21 -4.97
N ALA A 85 -25.79 -9.27 -4.93
CA ALA A 85 -26.07 -8.48 -3.74
C ALA A 85 -26.61 -9.35 -2.59
N LEU A 86 -27.46 -10.33 -2.89
CA LEU A 86 -27.94 -11.31 -1.92
C LEU A 86 -26.80 -12.17 -1.38
N LEU A 87 -25.92 -12.68 -2.25
CA LEU A 87 -24.75 -13.47 -1.86
C LEU A 87 -23.85 -12.70 -0.87
N TYR A 88 -23.55 -11.43 -1.15
CA TYR A 88 -22.75 -10.59 -0.24
C TYR A 88 -23.44 -10.41 1.12
N LYS A 89 -24.76 -10.16 1.11
CA LYS A 89 -25.56 -9.95 2.32
C LYS A 89 -25.65 -11.21 3.18
N GLU A 90 -25.96 -12.36 2.57
CA GLU A 90 -26.08 -13.65 3.26
C GLU A 90 -24.74 -14.13 3.82
N SER A 91 -23.64 -13.83 3.11
CA SER A 91 -22.30 -14.19 3.55
C SER A 91 -21.69 -13.20 4.55
N GLY A 92 -22.36 -12.06 4.80
CA GLY A 92 -21.87 -11.01 5.70
C GLY A 92 -20.61 -10.30 5.21
N VAL A 93 -20.29 -10.38 3.91
CA VAL A 93 -19.05 -9.82 3.35
C VAL A 93 -19.32 -8.47 2.69
N ASN A 94 -18.46 -7.49 2.96
CA ASN A 94 -18.58 -6.14 2.39
C ASN A 94 -17.78 -6.04 1.07
N PRO A 95 -18.41 -5.74 -0.08
CA PRO A 95 -17.71 -5.61 -1.37
C PRO A 95 -16.68 -4.46 -1.39
N LEU A 96 -16.82 -3.45 -0.53
CA LEU A 96 -15.88 -2.34 -0.41
C LEU A 96 -14.58 -2.73 0.31
N SER A 97 -14.52 -3.91 0.94
CA SER A 97 -13.30 -4.37 1.60
C SER A 97 -12.10 -4.50 0.64
N GLY A 98 -12.35 -4.70 -0.66
CA GLY A 98 -11.30 -4.77 -1.68
C GLY A 98 -10.65 -3.44 -2.07
N CYS A 99 -11.38 -2.32 -1.97
CA CYS A 99 -10.87 -0.98 -2.32
C CYS A 99 -10.53 -0.12 -1.09
N LEU A 100 -10.95 -0.54 0.11
CA LEU A 100 -10.65 0.13 1.37
C LEU A 100 -9.14 0.41 1.60
N PRO A 101 -8.19 -0.48 1.24
CA PRO A 101 -6.77 -0.17 1.38
C PRO A 101 -6.36 1.08 0.62
N LEU A 102 -6.83 1.26 -0.62
CA LEU A 102 -6.50 2.42 -1.44
C LEU A 102 -7.04 3.71 -0.83
N LEU A 103 -8.29 3.69 -0.35
CA LEU A 103 -8.91 4.87 0.27
C LEU A 103 -8.19 5.33 1.53
N VAL A 104 -7.73 4.40 2.36
CA VAL A 104 -6.96 4.72 3.56
C VAL A 104 -5.54 5.16 3.20
N GLN A 105 -4.95 4.57 2.16
CA GLN A 105 -3.59 4.89 1.74
C GLN A 105 -3.46 6.30 1.15
N MET A 106 -4.48 6.80 0.44
CA MET A 106 -4.40 8.11 -0.24
C MET A 106 -4.10 9.29 0.70
N PRO A 107 -4.82 9.49 1.83
CA PRO A 107 -4.48 10.53 2.81
C PRO A 107 -3.08 10.37 3.42
N ILE A 108 -2.66 9.13 3.70
CA ILE A 108 -1.35 8.85 4.29
C ILE A 108 -0.24 9.19 3.29
N LEU A 109 -0.40 8.78 2.03
CA LEU A 109 0.53 9.09 0.95
C LEU A 109 0.70 10.60 0.78
N MET A 110 -0.43 11.32 0.79
CA MET A 110 -0.43 12.77 0.67
C MET A 110 0.32 13.43 1.84
N GLY A 111 0.07 12.97 3.07
CA GLY A 111 0.79 13.45 4.26
C GLY A 111 2.29 13.21 4.17
N ILE A 112 2.73 12.02 3.75
CA ILE A 112 4.15 11.69 3.59
C ILE A 112 4.78 12.49 2.44
N PHE A 113 4.08 12.66 1.32
CA PHE A 113 4.56 13.46 0.19
C PHE A 113 4.87 14.90 0.61
N PHE A 114 3.92 15.57 1.27
CA PHE A 114 4.13 16.93 1.76
C PHE A 114 5.18 16.98 2.87
N ALA A 115 5.19 16.00 3.78
CA ALA A 115 6.18 15.92 4.83
C ALA A 115 7.61 15.83 4.28
N ILE A 116 7.85 15.00 3.26
CA ILE A 116 9.17 14.80 2.63
C ILE A 116 9.55 15.98 1.72
N ARG A 117 8.59 16.49 0.94
CA ARG A 117 8.83 17.57 -0.03
C ARG A 117 9.22 18.88 0.65
N ASP A 118 8.51 19.22 1.73
CA ASP A 118 8.67 20.48 2.43
C ASP A 118 9.62 20.36 3.64
N TYR A 119 10.29 19.21 3.80
CA TYR A 119 11.24 18.95 4.88
C TYR A 119 12.53 19.74 4.71
N GLN A 120 13.02 20.31 5.81
CA GLN A 120 14.33 20.96 5.87
C GLN A 120 15.39 19.97 6.34
N TYR A 121 16.15 19.42 5.40
CA TYR A 121 17.22 18.47 5.70
C TYR A 121 18.44 19.19 6.28
N ALA A 122 19.02 18.63 7.34
CA ALA A 122 20.24 19.14 7.99
C ALA A 122 21.50 18.93 7.13
N GLN A 123 21.47 17.90 6.27
CA GLN A 123 22.52 17.57 5.32
C GLN A 123 21.90 16.94 4.06
N ILE A 124 22.69 16.75 3.01
CA ILE A 124 22.21 16.11 1.77
C ILE A 124 21.65 14.71 2.12
N PRO A 125 20.36 14.44 1.85
CA PRO A 125 19.74 13.19 2.28
C PRO A 125 20.06 12.07 1.29
N SER A 126 21.28 11.55 1.33
CA SER A 126 21.70 10.41 0.51
C SER A 126 21.30 9.07 1.13
N PHE A 127 21.08 8.06 0.28
CA PHE A 127 20.80 6.70 0.71
C PHE A 127 21.17 5.68 -0.38
N LEU A 128 22.07 4.74 -0.06
CA LEU A 128 22.57 3.73 -1.00
C LEU A 128 23.10 4.37 -2.29
N TRP A 129 22.49 4.11 -3.46
CA TRP A 129 22.85 4.69 -4.75
C TRP A 129 22.21 6.08 -4.99
N ILE A 130 21.31 6.52 -4.11
CA ILE A 130 20.54 7.75 -4.26
C ILE A 130 21.31 8.89 -3.63
N ALA A 131 21.76 9.83 -4.45
CA ALA A 131 22.52 10.99 -3.99
C ALA A 131 21.66 11.95 -3.16
N ASN A 132 20.36 12.08 -3.46
CA ASN A 132 19.44 12.97 -2.76
C ASN A 132 18.00 12.46 -2.81
N LEU A 133 17.45 12.08 -1.65
CA LEU A 133 16.09 11.54 -1.50
C LEU A 133 14.96 12.53 -1.83
N SER A 134 15.26 13.83 -1.87
CA SER A 134 14.29 14.88 -2.24
C SER A 134 14.08 15.00 -3.75
N HIS A 135 14.93 14.35 -4.55
CA HIS A 135 14.85 14.33 -6.01
C HIS A 135 14.45 12.92 -6.50
N PRO A 136 13.98 12.78 -7.75
CA PRO A 136 13.71 11.48 -8.35
C PRO A 136 14.95 10.58 -8.40
N ASP A 137 14.73 9.25 -8.36
CA ASP A 137 15.81 8.26 -8.46
C ASP A 137 16.44 8.29 -9.86
N PRO A 138 17.72 8.68 -10.02
CA PRO A 138 18.36 8.81 -11.33
C PRO A 138 18.55 7.48 -12.06
N LEU A 139 18.56 6.36 -11.34
CA LEU A 139 18.74 5.02 -11.91
C LEU A 139 17.43 4.28 -12.14
N TYR A 140 16.30 4.87 -11.75
CA TYR A 140 14.95 4.28 -11.82
C TYR A 140 14.80 2.93 -11.10
N ILE A 141 15.71 2.59 -10.17
CA ILE A 141 15.66 1.34 -9.41
C ILE A 141 14.44 1.34 -8.47
N LEU A 142 14.21 2.43 -7.73
CA LEU A 142 13.04 2.56 -6.85
C LEU A 142 11.70 2.52 -7.60
N PRO A 143 11.50 3.21 -8.74
CA PRO A 143 10.31 3.04 -9.58
C PRO A 143 10.06 1.60 -10.03
N VAL A 144 11.09 0.86 -10.43
CA VAL A 144 10.96 -0.56 -10.79
C VAL A 144 10.56 -1.39 -9.58
N LEU A 145 11.19 -1.15 -8.42
CA LEU A 145 10.85 -1.82 -7.16
C LEU A 145 9.44 -1.46 -6.68
N SER A 146 8.96 -0.22 -6.88
CA SER A 146 7.61 0.19 -6.50
C SER A 146 6.57 -0.54 -7.35
N ALA A 147 6.79 -0.67 -8.66
CA ALA A 147 5.96 -1.49 -9.54
C ALA A 147 6.00 -2.97 -9.14
N ALA A 148 7.19 -3.55 -8.96
CA ALA A 148 7.34 -4.97 -8.61
C ALA A 148 6.68 -5.31 -7.27
N THR A 149 6.91 -4.50 -6.23
CA THR A 149 6.29 -4.72 -4.91
C THR A 149 4.78 -4.51 -4.95
N THR A 150 4.28 -3.52 -5.70
CA THR A 150 2.83 -3.31 -5.86
C THR A 150 2.20 -4.51 -6.56
N TYR A 151 2.85 -5.06 -7.60
CA TYR A 151 2.38 -6.27 -8.27
C TYR A 151 2.34 -7.47 -7.33
N VAL A 152 3.41 -7.72 -6.55
CA VAL A 152 3.45 -8.84 -5.59
C VAL A 152 2.38 -8.69 -4.51
N GLN A 153 2.22 -7.49 -3.95
CA GLN A 153 1.17 -7.20 -2.95
C GLN A 153 -0.23 -7.44 -3.52
N GLN A 154 -0.50 -6.93 -4.73
CA GLN A 154 -1.79 -7.15 -5.38
C GLN A 154 -2.00 -8.63 -5.69
N LYS A 155 -0.97 -9.33 -6.16
CA LYS A 155 -1.03 -10.77 -6.47
C LYS A 155 -1.42 -11.62 -5.27
N GLN A 156 -0.93 -11.29 -4.08
CA GLN A 156 -1.36 -11.98 -2.85
C GLN A 156 -2.85 -11.81 -2.57
N THR A 157 -3.43 -10.69 -3.00
CA THR A 157 -4.81 -10.35 -2.68
C THR A 157 -5.79 -10.52 -3.86
N SER A 158 -5.29 -10.64 -5.08
CA SER A 158 -6.09 -10.88 -6.27
C SER A 158 -6.40 -12.35 -6.40
N SER A 159 -7.69 -12.65 -6.46
CA SER A 159 -8.21 -13.94 -6.91
C SER A 159 -8.87 -13.71 -8.27
N ASP A 160 -8.74 -14.67 -9.19
CA ASP A 160 -9.16 -14.57 -10.59
C ASP A 160 -10.62 -14.11 -10.72
N MET A 161 -10.86 -12.81 -10.85
CA MET A 161 -12.15 -12.23 -11.21
C MET A 161 -12.02 -11.46 -12.52
N ASN A 162 -13.19 -11.19 -13.12
CA ASN A 162 -13.52 -10.37 -14.29
C ASN A 162 -12.40 -9.48 -14.84
N GLN A 163 -12.41 -9.26 -16.16
CA GLN A 163 -11.42 -8.47 -16.90
C GLN A 163 -10.97 -7.15 -16.22
N GLN A 164 -11.84 -6.49 -15.45
CA GLN A 164 -11.53 -5.34 -14.61
C GLN A 164 -10.48 -5.61 -13.49
N ALA A 165 -10.56 -6.74 -12.79
CA ALA A 165 -9.58 -7.11 -11.76
C ALA A 165 -8.22 -7.47 -12.38
N LYS A 166 -8.22 -8.15 -13.54
CA LYS A 166 -6.99 -8.41 -14.31
C LYS A 166 -6.35 -7.12 -14.79
N MET A 167 -7.15 -6.15 -15.24
CA MET A 167 -6.65 -4.82 -15.61
C MET A 167 -6.04 -4.13 -14.40
N MET A 168 -6.68 -4.17 -13.24
CA MET A 168 -6.12 -3.58 -12.01
C MET A 168 -4.78 -4.21 -11.63
N MET A 169 -4.70 -5.55 -11.67
CA MET A 169 -3.50 -6.31 -11.29
C MET A 169 -2.29 -6.02 -12.18
N THR A 170 -2.50 -5.80 -13.48
CA THR A 170 -1.40 -5.58 -14.43
C THR A 170 -1.12 -4.10 -14.67
N PHE A 171 -2.16 -3.28 -14.82
CA PHE A 171 -2.01 -1.88 -15.18
C PHE A 171 -1.61 -1.01 -13.99
N MET A 172 -2.19 -1.22 -12.80
CA MET A 172 -1.94 -0.36 -11.66
C MET A 172 -0.47 -0.38 -11.20
N PRO A 173 0.22 -1.54 -11.11
CA PRO A 173 1.64 -1.54 -10.75
C PRO A 173 2.51 -0.80 -11.78
N LEU A 174 2.21 -0.93 -13.07
CA LEU A 174 2.92 -0.20 -14.13
C LEU A 174 2.67 1.30 -14.04
N PHE A 175 1.41 1.70 -13.78
CA PHE A 175 1.04 3.10 -13.56
C PHE A 175 1.76 3.69 -12.36
N ILE A 176 1.78 2.98 -11.22
CA ILE A 176 2.51 3.40 -10.01
C ILE A 176 4.01 3.51 -10.27
N GLY A 177 4.60 2.55 -11.01
CA GLY A 177 6.01 2.63 -11.43
C GLY A 177 6.28 3.87 -12.28
N TYR A 178 5.43 4.13 -13.28
CA TYR A 178 5.56 5.29 -14.16
C TYR A 178 5.47 6.62 -13.41
N ILE A 179 4.48 6.82 -12.54
CA ILE A 179 4.38 8.06 -11.75
C ILE A 179 5.52 8.19 -10.74
N SER A 180 6.07 7.06 -10.25
CA SER A 180 7.19 7.09 -9.31
C SER A 180 8.47 7.67 -9.93
N ILE A 181 8.57 7.72 -11.26
CA ILE A 181 9.69 8.33 -11.99
C ILE A 181 9.77 9.84 -11.73
N THR A 182 8.66 10.51 -11.44
CA THR A 182 8.62 11.96 -11.24
C THR A 182 8.62 12.36 -9.76
N PHE A 183 8.45 11.39 -8.85
CA PHE A 183 8.36 11.65 -7.42
C PHE A 183 9.72 11.62 -6.72
N PRO A 184 9.85 12.35 -5.59
CA PRO A 184 11.03 12.27 -4.73
C PRO A 184 11.33 10.82 -4.33
N ALA A 185 12.59 10.41 -4.43
CA ALA A 185 13.02 9.06 -4.09
C ALA A 185 12.67 8.65 -2.64
N GLY A 186 12.63 9.60 -1.69
CA GLY A 186 12.18 9.36 -0.33
C GLY A 186 10.71 8.89 -0.25
N LEU A 187 9.82 9.46 -1.07
CA LEU A 187 8.43 9.01 -1.16
C LEU A 187 8.35 7.60 -1.75
N VAL A 188 9.11 7.34 -2.82
CA VAL A 188 9.11 6.02 -3.48
C VAL A 188 9.72 4.96 -2.56
N LEU A 189 10.75 5.29 -1.78
CA LEU A 189 11.33 4.43 -0.75
C LEU A 189 10.28 4.07 0.31
N TYR A 190 9.55 5.06 0.83
CA TYR A 190 8.42 4.82 1.73
C TYR A 190 7.40 3.84 1.12
N TRP A 191 7.03 4.04 -0.15
CA TRP A 191 6.08 3.17 -0.86
C TRP A 191 6.56 1.72 -0.93
N VAL A 192 7.81 1.51 -1.38
CA VAL A 192 8.44 0.19 -1.49
C VAL A 192 8.46 -0.52 -0.13
N MET A 193 8.87 0.19 0.92
CA MET A 193 8.96 -0.38 2.27
C MET A 193 7.58 -0.66 2.88
N SER A 194 6.60 0.21 2.62
CA SER A 194 5.20 0.02 3.01
C SER A 194 4.62 -1.24 2.35
N ASN A 195 4.89 -1.45 1.07
CA ASN A 195 4.48 -2.66 0.36
C ASN A 195 5.20 -3.90 0.88
N ALA A 196 6.52 -3.83 1.11
CA ALA A 196 7.29 -4.96 1.63
C ALA A 196 6.74 -5.43 2.99
N PHE A 197 6.44 -4.50 3.90
CA PHE A 197 5.80 -4.83 5.17
C PHE A 197 4.41 -5.43 4.97
N GLN A 198 3.60 -4.85 4.08
CA GLN A 198 2.26 -5.35 3.77
C GLN A 198 2.30 -6.79 3.25
N ILE A 199 3.23 -7.08 2.34
CA ILE A 199 3.45 -8.41 1.76
C ILE A 199 3.83 -9.41 2.84
N ALA A 200 4.78 -9.03 3.72
CA ALA A 200 5.20 -9.88 4.84
C ALA A 200 4.05 -10.16 5.80
N GLN A 201 3.27 -9.13 6.15
CA GLN A 201 2.10 -9.24 7.02
C GLN A 201 1.03 -10.15 6.41
N GLN A 202 0.65 -9.93 5.14
CA GLN A 202 -0.35 -10.74 4.44
C GLN A 202 0.09 -12.19 4.32
N TRP A 203 1.35 -12.42 3.95
CA TRP A 203 1.91 -13.77 3.87
C TRP A 203 1.84 -14.49 5.22
N TRP A 204 2.20 -13.82 6.33
CA TRP A 204 2.08 -14.38 7.67
C TRP A 204 0.63 -14.74 8.01
N MET A 205 -0.31 -13.81 7.74
CA MET A 205 -1.72 -14.00 8.05
C MET A 205 -2.34 -15.17 7.27
N TYR A 206 -2.05 -15.29 5.98
CA TYR A 206 -2.59 -16.39 5.15
C TYR A 206 -1.97 -17.74 5.47
N ARG A 207 -0.71 -17.78 5.89
CA ARG A 207 -0.05 -19.04 6.27
C ARG A 207 -0.66 -19.67 7.53
N GLY A 208 -1.13 -18.86 8.48
CA GLY A 208 -1.75 -19.32 9.72
C GLY A 208 -3.15 -19.92 9.56
N GLU A 209 -3.84 -19.65 8.44
CA GLU A 209 -5.17 -20.21 8.15
C GLU A 209 -5.11 -21.52 7.35
N ALA A 210 -4.10 -21.73 6.50
CA ALA A 210 -3.91 -22.99 5.78
C ALA A 210 -3.59 -24.21 6.70
N GLN A 211 -3.42 -23.96 8.00
CA GLN A 211 -3.19 -24.98 9.04
C GLN A 211 -4.44 -25.29 9.87
N LYS A 212 -5.60 -24.68 9.57
CA LYS A 212 -6.91 -24.99 10.18
C LYS A 212 -7.83 -25.65 9.17
#